data_AF-A0A6G3DK97-F1
#
_entry.id   AF-A0A6G3DK97-F1
#
_cell.length_a   1.000
_cell.length_b   1.000
_cell.length_c   1.000
_cell.angle_alpha   90.00
_cell.angle_beta   90.00
_cell.angle_gamma   90.00
#
_symmetry.space_group_name_H-M   'P 1'
#
loop_
_entity.id
_entity.type
_entity.pdbx_description
1 polymer ?
#
loop_
_entity_poly.entity_id
_entity_poly.type
_entity_poly.pdbx_seq_one_letter_code
_entity_poly.pdbx_strand_id
1 'polypeptide(L)'
;NKCLRDHLTKDYLGVAFVQGGLLAVKVKGERIGSVWFCAYDDVRDVDPSWPPADRVERLLLPCGEDFDAFLSRLAGSPPELETVANLMVDGGFARAVPVSASVGE
;
A
#
# COMPACT_ATOMS: atom_id res chain seq x y z
N ASN A 1 -6.55 -15.24 -8.51
CA ASN A 1 -5.32 -14.95 -9.28
C ASN A 1 -5.43 -15.01 -10.80
N LYS A 2 -6.30 -15.82 -11.45
CA LYS A 2 -6.36 -15.83 -12.94
C LYS A 2 -6.67 -14.45 -13.54
N CYS A 3 -7.55 -13.68 -12.91
CA CYS A 3 -7.92 -12.30 -13.26
C CYS A 3 -6.86 -11.23 -12.90
N LEU A 4 -5.80 -11.59 -12.16
CA LEU A 4 -4.76 -10.65 -11.73
C LEU A 4 -3.46 -10.82 -12.53
N ARG A 5 -3.44 -11.73 -13.52
CA ARG A 5 -2.25 -12.04 -14.30
C ARG A 5 -1.78 -10.88 -15.18
N ASP A 6 -2.64 -9.92 -15.45
CA ASP A 6 -2.31 -8.71 -16.19
C ASP A 6 -1.52 -7.71 -15.33
N HIS A 7 -1.52 -7.92 -14.01
CA HIS A 7 -0.86 -7.05 -13.02
C HIS A 7 0.23 -7.75 -12.21
N LEU A 8 0.18 -9.08 -12.06
CA LEU A 8 1.08 -9.85 -11.20
C LEU A 8 1.61 -11.10 -11.89
N THR A 9 2.87 -11.43 -11.58
CA THR A 9 3.41 -12.77 -11.87
C THR A 9 2.90 -13.80 -10.86
N LYS A 10 3.18 -15.09 -11.11
CA LYS A 10 2.83 -16.19 -10.19
C LYS A 10 3.57 -16.13 -8.85
N ASP A 11 4.58 -15.28 -8.74
CA ASP A 11 5.34 -15.15 -7.51
C ASP A 11 4.62 -14.29 -6.47
N TYR A 12 3.47 -13.70 -6.83
CA TYR A 12 2.67 -12.86 -5.96
C TYR A 12 1.25 -13.42 -5.80
N LEU A 13 0.74 -13.29 -4.58
CA LEU A 13 -0.65 -13.55 -4.24
C LEU A 13 -1.34 -12.22 -3.98
N GLY A 14 -2.30 -11.84 -4.84
CA GLY A 14 -3.18 -10.70 -4.55
C GLY A 14 -4.06 -11.00 -3.33
N VAL A 15 -4.06 -10.12 -2.34
CA VAL A 15 -4.75 -10.31 -1.05
C VAL A 15 -5.87 -9.29 -0.81
N ALA A 16 -5.82 -8.12 -1.43
CA ALA A 16 -6.89 -7.12 -1.34
C ALA A 16 -6.91 -6.18 -2.53
N PHE A 17 -8.09 -5.64 -2.83
CA PHE A 17 -8.23 -4.42 -3.62
C PHE A 17 -8.30 -3.23 -2.68
N VAL A 18 -7.58 -2.16 -3.01
CA VAL A 18 -7.62 -0.90 -2.27
C VAL A 18 -7.90 0.23 -3.26
N GLN A 19 -8.22 1.42 -2.76
CA GLN A 19 -8.46 2.55 -3.65
C GLN A 19 -7.21 2.81 -4.52
N GLY A 20 -7.40 2.76 -5.84
CA GLY A 20 -6.33 2.99 -6.82
C GLY A 20 -5.42 1.81 -7.09
N GLY A 21 -5.69 0.61 -6.57
CA GLY A 21 -4.82 -0.53 -6.84
C GLY A 21 -5.11 -1.83 -6.08
N LEU A 22 -4.05 -2.63 -5.94
CA LEU A 22 -4.10 -3.98 -5.40
C LEU A 22 -2.95 -4.20 -4.41
N LEU A 23 -3.22 -4.87 -3.30
CA LEU A 23 -2.20 -5.36 -2.35
C LEU A 23 -1.86 -6.82 -2.65
N ALA A 24 -0.58 -7.14 -2.64
CA ALA A 24 -0.07 -8.48 -2.89
C ALA A 24 0.99 -8.91 -1.88
N VAL A 25 1.09 -10.22 -1.66
CA VAL A 25 2.15 -10.85 -0.85
C VAL A 25 3.08 -11.63 -1.77
N LYS A 26 4.39 -11.51 -1.57
CA LYS A 26 5.40 -12.32 -2.27
C LYS A 26 5.35 -13.75 -1.74
N VAL A 27 5.10 -14.73 -2.62
CA VAL A 27 4.96 -16.15 -2.26
C VAL A 27 6.05 -17.05 -2.84
N LYS A 28 6.93 -16.50 -3.70
CA LYS A 28 8.06 -17.23 -4.30
C LYS A 28 9.23 -16.30 -4.61
N GLY A 29 10.45 -16.81 -4.51
CA GLY A 29 11.69 -16.07 -4.81
C GLY A 29 12.25 -15.39 -3.57
N GLU A 30 12.89 -14.24 -3.74
CA GLU A 30 13.43 -13.45 -2.63
C GLU A 30 12.34 -12.66 -1.90
N ARG A 31 12.56 -12.42 -0.59
CA ARG A 31 11.64 -11.68 0.31
C ARG A 31 10.23 -12.26 0.37
N ILE A 32 10.09 -13.59 0.47
CA ILE A 32 8.79 -14.23 0.69
C ILE A 32 8.15 -13.69 1.98
N GLY A 33 6.84 -13.42 1.92
CA GLY A 33 6.07 -12.83 3.02
C GLY A 33 5.94 -11.31 2.94
N SER A 34 6.81 -10.63 2.18
CA SER A 34 6.74 -9.18 2.01
C SER A 34 5.47 -8.72 1.28
N VAL A 35 5.01 -7.52 1.64
CA VAL A 35 3.78 -6.90 1.16
C VAL A 35 4.10 -5.82 0.14
N TRP A 36 3.33 -5.81 -0.95
CA TRP A 36 3.54 -4.96 -2.12
C TRP A 36 2.24 -4.33 -2.58
N PHE A 37 2.34 -3.13 -3.15
CA PHE A 37 1.23 -2.41 -3.76
C PHE A 37 1.44 -2.25 -5.27
N CYS A 38 0.39 -2.54 -6.03
CA CYS A 38 0.29 -2.29 -7.46
C CYS A 38 -0.73 -1.18 -7.71
N ALA A 39 -0.28 -0.03 -8.22
CA ALA A 39 -1.16 1.06 -8.62
C ALA A 39 -1.76 0.81 -10.02
N TYR A 40 -3.04 1.09 -10.22
CA TYR A 40 -3.72 0.81 -11.49
C TYR A 40 -3.44 1.79 -12.62
N ASP A 41 -2.93 2.98 -12.32
CA ASP A 41 -2.56 4.00 -13.30
C ASP A 41 -1.17 4.57 -12.99
N ASP A 42 -0.20 3.68 -12.74
CA ASP A 42 1.15 4.11 -12.44
C ASP A 42 1.75 4.82 -13.65
N VAL A 43 2.16 6.09 -13.50
CA VAL A 43 2.77 6.88 -14.57
C VAL A 43 4.09 6.29 -15.10
N ARG A 44 4.66 5.31 -14.40
CA ARG A 44 5.85 4.56 -14.84
C ARG A 44 5.48 3.45 -15.83
N ASP A 45 4.21 3.08 -15.94
CA ASP A 45 3.70 2.02 -16.82
C ASP A 45 3.46 2.52 -18.24
N VAL A 46 4.54 2.93 -18.90
CA VAL A 46 4.47 3.63 -20.21
C VAL A 46 4.92 2.77 -21.39
N ASP A 47 5.57 1.64 -21.14
CA ASP A 47 6.14 0.79 -22.18
C ASP A 47 5.47 -0.59 -22.17
N PRO A 48 4.55 -0.86 -23.11
CA PRO A 48 3.85 -2.13 -23.19
C PRO A 48 4.74 -3.28 -23.67
N SER A 49 5.99 -3.01 -24.09
CA SER A 49 6.92 -4.05 -24.57
C SER A 49 7.69 -4.75 -23.45
N TRP A 50 7.62 -4.26 -22.21
CA TRP A 50 8.32 -4.87 -21.09
C TRP A 50 7.87 -6.31 -20.83
N PRO A 51 8.82 -7.24 -20.60
CA PRO A 51 8.49 -8.56 -20.09
C PRO A 51 7.70 -8.44 -18.78
N PRO A 52 6.70 -9.32 -18.54
CA PRO A 52 5.87 -9.23 -17.34
C PRO A 52 6.64 -9.23 -16.01
N ALA A 53 7.75 -9.97 -15.94
CA ALA A 53 8.61 -10.01 -14.76
C ALA A 53 9.24 -8.63 -14.47
N ASP A 54 9.85 -8.03 -15.49
CA ASP A 54 10.53 -6.74 -15.40
C ASP A 54 9.53 -5.61 -15.10
N ARG A 55 8.35 -5.65 -15.74
CA ARG A 55 7.26 -4.71 -15.46
C ARG A 55 6.81 -4.81 -14.01
N VAL A 56 6.58 -6.01 -13.49
CA VAL A 56 6.14 -6.23 -12.10
C VAL A 56 7.22 -5.78 -11.10
N GLU A 57 8.49 -6.11 -11.35
CA GLU A 57 9.60 -5.67 -10.50
C GLU A 57 9.71 -4.15 -10.42
N ARG A 58 9.45 -3.47 -11.54
CA ARG A 58 9.55 -2.01 -11.64
C ARG A 58 8.35 -1.28 -11.04
N LEU A 59 7.14 -1.81 -11.20
CA LEU A 59 5.90 -1.14 -10.83
C LEU A 59 5.44 -1.44 -9.40
N LEU A 60 5.74 -2.63 -8.85
CA LEU A 60 5.35 -2.95 -7.48
C LEU A 60 6.12 -2.10 -6.46
N LEU A 61 5.38 -1.46 -5.56
CA LEU A 61 5.91 -0.65 -4.49
C LEU A 61 5.96 -1.46 -3.19
N PRO A 62 7.10 -1.50 -2.46
CA PRO A 62 7.19 -2.21 -1.20
C PRO A 62 6.38 -1.48 -0.11
N CYS A 63 5.56 -2.23 0.63
CA CYS A 63 4.70 -1.68 1.69
C CYS A 63 5.05 -2.21 3.08
N GLY A 64 5.64 -3.40 3.16
CA GLY A 64 6.10 -3.99 4.41
C GLY A 64 6.98 -5.21 4.16
N GLU A 65 7.93 -5.43 5.05
CA GLU A 65 8.81 -6.61 4.99
C GLU A 65 8.05 -7.92 5.29
N ASP A 66 6.96 -7.81 6.04
CA ASP A 66 5.96 -8.86 6.28
C ASP A 66 4.58 -8.23 6.53
N PHE A 67 3.58 -9.09 6.79
CA PHE A 67 2.21 -8.66 7.02
C PHE A 67 2.02 -7.89 8.33
N ASP A 68 2.75 -8.26 9.40
CA ASP A 68 2.63 -7.63 10.71
C ASP A 68 3.22 -6.22 10.69
N ALA A 69 4.37 -6.02 10.05
CA ALA A 69 5.01 -4.73 9.86
C ALA A 69 4.15 -3.81 8.99
N PHE A 70 3.51 -4.35 7.94
CA PHE A 70 2.54 -3.61 7.13
C PHE A 70 1.33 -3.16 7.96
N LEU A 71 0.69 -4.09 8.68
CA LEU A 71 -0.48 -3.79 9.51
C LEU A 71 -0.17 -2.79 10.63
N SER A 72 1.01 -2.90 11.26
CA SER A 72 1.44 -1.97 12.31
C SER A 72 1.54 -0.54 11.80
N ARG A 73 2.02 -0.32 10.56
CA ARG A 73 2.05 1.00 9.93
C ARG A 73 0.67 1.49 9.50
N LEU A 74 -0.22 0.58 9.12
CA LEU A 74 -1.58 0.93 8.71
C LEU A 74 -2.44 1.33 9.92
N ALA A 75 -2.31 0.60 11.02
CA ALA A 75 -3.06 0.80 12.25
C ALA A 75 -2.47 1.93 13.12
N GLY A 76 -1.16 2.11 13.10
CA GLY A 76 -0.49 3.15 13.85
C GLY A 76 -0.57 4.47 13.09
N SER A 77 -1.37 5.42 13.58
CA SER A 77 -1.24 6.84 13.23
C SER A 77 0.22 7.23 13.40
N PRO A 78 1.01 7.36 12.33
CA PRO A 78 2.44 7.61 12.47
C PRO A 78 2.61 8.92 13.24
N PRO A 79 3.54 9.01 14.21
CA PRO A 79 3.75 10.23 14.98
C PRO A 79 4.06 11.44 14.08
N GLU A 80 4.57 11.19 12.86
CA GLU A 80 4.75 12.19 11.82
C GLU A 80 3.41 12.82 11.37
N LEU A 81 2.34 12.03 11.24
CA LEU A 81 1.01 12.57 10.91
C LEU A 81 0.42 13.37 12.06
N GLU A 82 0.65 12.96 13.31
CA GLU A 82 0.24 13.74 14.48
C GLU A 82 0.98 15.09 14.53
N THR A 83 2.28 15.08 14.26
CA THR A 83 3.10 16.29 14.17
C THR A 83 2.58 17.23 13.07
N VAL A 84 2.32 16.71 11.87
CA VAL A 84 1.76 17.50 10.76
C VAL A 84 0.37 18.04 11.11
N ALA A 85 -0.50 17.21 11.69
CA ALA A 85 -1.83 17.63 12.09
C ALA A 85 -1.78 18.77 13.12
N ASN A 86 -0.91 18.68 14.13
CA ASN A 86 -0.70 19.72 15.12
C ASN A 86 -0.18 21.01 14.49
N LEU A 87 0.81 20.93 13.59
CA LEU A 87 1.31 22.10 12.85
C LEU A 87 0.22 22.78 12.00
N MET A 88 -0.68 22.01 11.38
CA MET A 88 -1.80 22.58 10.62
C MET A 88 -2.81 23.29 11.53
N VAL A 89 -3.03 22.79 12.75
CA VAL A 89 -3.91 23.42 13.75
C VAL A 89 -3.25 24.68 14.33
N ASP A 90 -2.00 24.58 14.77
CA ASP A 90 -1.24 25.69 15.37
C ASP A 90 -1.02 26.82 14.35
N GLY A 91 -0.83 26.48 13.08
CA GLY A 91 -0.72 27.43 11.98
C GLY A 91 -2.06 28.04 11.54
N GLY A 92 -3.19 27.61 12.11
CA GLY A 92 -4.52 28.12 11.78
C GLY A 92 -5.08 27.64 10.42
N PHE A 93 -4.43 26.67 9.78
CA PHE A 93 -4.89 26.09 8.51
C PHE A 93 -5.99 25.02 8.69
N ALA A 94 -6.07 24.44 9.89
CA ALA A 94 -7.08 23.46 10.28
C ALA A 94 -7.60 23.75 11.70
N ARG A 95 -8.69 23.08 12.08
CA ARG A 95 -9.18 23.07 13.47
C ARG A 95 -9.34 21.64 13.95
N ALA A 96 -8.97 21.37 15.20
CA ALA A 96 -9.25 20.09 15.82
C ALA A 96 -10.77 19.88 15.94
N VAL A 97 -11.24 18.69 15.57
CA VAL A 97 -12.63 18.27 15.77
C VAL A 97 -12.63 17.15 16.81
N PRO A 98 -13.32 17.32 17.96
CA PRO A 98 -13.40 16.26 18.95
C PRO A 98 -14.14 15.05 18.37
N VAL A 99 -13.51 13.89 18.39
CA VAL A 99 -14.15 12.63 17.99
C VAL A 99 -14.92 12.11 19.19
N SER A 100 -16.23 11.96 19.07
CA SER A 100 -17.01 11.22 20.08
C SER A 100 -16.63 9.75 19.97
N ALA A 101 -16.09 9.18 21.03
CA ALA A 101 -15.83 7.75 21.09
C ALA A 101 -17.18 7.02 21.01
N SER A 102 -17.54 6.52 19.83
CA SER A 102 -18.57 5.49 19.73
C SER A 102 -17.95 4.22 20.32
N VAL A 103 -18.23 3.99 21.60
CA VAL A 103 -18.02 2.68 22.24
C VAL A 103 -18.92 1.71 21.48
N GLY A 104 -18.33 0.87 20.63
CA GLY A 104 -19.05 -0.19 19.94
C GLY A 104 -19.45 -1.28 20.93
N GLU A 105 -20.75 -1.58 20.97
CA GLU A 105 -21.32 -2.84 21.46
C GLU A 105 -21.08 -3.98 20.45
#